data_AF-A0A2A2VKY0-F1
#
_entry.id   AF-A0A2A2VKY0-F1
#
_cell.length_a   1.000
_cell.length_b   1.000
_cell.length_c   1.000
_cell.angle_alpha   90.00
_cell.angle_beta   90.00
_cell.angle_gamma   90.00
#
_symmetry.space_group_name_H-M   'P 1'
#
loop_
_entity.id
_entity.type
_entity.pdbx_description
1 polymer ?
#
loop_
_entity_poly.entity_id
_entity_poly.type
_entity_poly.pdbx_seq_one_letter_code
_entity_poly.pdbx_strand_id
1 'polypeptide(L)' 'MKKRRRFKQTETLQERLRKFAADSREQASQMPAGEERDQLVKKARQADTAAHLDEWMSSSGLQSPK' A
#
# COMPACT_ATOMS: atom_id res chain seq x y z
N MET A 1 15.06 -19.19 18.43
CA MET A 1 13.78 -18.49 18.21
C MET A 1 13.99 -17.29 17.30
N LYS A 2 13.25 -17.14 16.18
CA LYS A 2 13.34 -15.95 15.32
C LYS A 2 12.79 -14.73 16.06
N LYS A 3 13.63 -13.72 16.30
CA LYS A 3 13.24 -12.48 16.99
C LYS A 3 12.30 -11.69 16.07
N ARG A 4 11.04 -11.47 16.50
CA ARG A 4 10.07 -10.68 15.73
C ARG A 4 10.47 -9.21 15.76
N ARG A 5 10.61 -8.58 14.59
CA ARG A 5 10.88 -7.14 14.48
C ARG A 5 9.56 -6.37 14.71
N ARG A 6 9.26 -6.07 15.98
CA ARG A 6 8.14 -5.20 16.35
C ARG A 6 8.55 -3.74 16.13
N PHE A 7 7.93 -3.10 15.16
CA PHE A 7 8.06 -1.66 14.92
C PHE A 7 6.69 -1.02 15.15
N LYS A 8 6.64 0.13 15.86
CA LYS A 8 5.42 0.90 15.99
C LYS A 8 5.23 1.70 14.71
N GLN A 9 4.19 1.38 13.94
CA GLN A 9 3.77 2.20 12.81
C GLN A 9 3.02 3.41 13.37
N THR A 10 3.57 4.60 13.14
CA THR A 10 2.97 5.88 13.54
C THR A 10 1.92 6.36 12.54
N GLU A 11 2.11 6.01 11.27
CA GLU A 11 1.17 6.28 10.18
C GLU A 11 0.19 5.11 10.02
N THR A 12 -1.03 5.44 9.59
CA THR A 12 -2.07 4.46 9.28
C THR A 12 -1.63 3.50 8.16
N LEU A 13 -2.31 2.35 8.03
CA LEU A 13 -2.02 1.43 6.92
C LEU A 13 -2.34 2.08 5.57
N GLN A 14 -3.51 2.72 5.47
CA GLN A 14 -3.94 3.49 4.30
C GLN A 14 -2.90 4.54 3.84
N GLU A 15 -2.39 5.39 4.74
CA GLU A 15 -1.40 6.41 4.40
C GLU A 15 -0.12 5.81 3.82
N ARG A 16 0.38 4.73 4.42
CA ARG A 16 1.59 4.05 3.95
C ARG A 16 1.40 3.39 2.60
N LEU A 17 0.23 2.81 2.35
CA LEU A 17 -0.11 2.23 1.04
C LEU A 17 -0.22 3.32 -0.04
N ARG A 18 -0.84 4.46 0.27
CA ARG A 18 -0.91 5.61 -0.64
C ARG A 18 0.47 6.17 -0.97
N LYS A 19 1.32 6.33 0.05
CA LYS A 19 2.71 6.77 -0.13
C LYS A 19 3.49 5.80 -1.01
N PHE A 20 3.42 4.50 -0.73
CA PHE A 20 4.08 3.48 -1.54
C PHE A 20 3.60 3.47 -3.00
N ALA A 21 2.30 3.68 -3.24
CA ALA A 21 1.76 3.79 -4.58
C ALA A 21 2.30 5.03 -5.32
N ALA A 22 2.40 6.18 -4.65
CA ALA A 22 2.98 7.39 -5.20
C ALA A 22 4.47 7.19 -5.55
N ASP A 23 5.27 6.69 -4.61
CA ASP A 23 6.71 6.44 -4.80
C ASP A 23 6.94 5.44 -5.95
N SER A 24 6.12 4.38 -6.04
CA SER A 24 6.22 3.38 -7.10
C SER A 24 5.90 3.95 -8.48
N ARG A 25 4.93 4.87 -8.58
CA ARG A 25 4.62 5.58 -9.84
C ARG A 25 5.72 6.55 -10.22
N GLU A 26 6.28 7.27 -9.26
CA GLU A 26 7.40 8.18 -9.49
C GLU A 26 8.62 7.41 -10.02
N GLN A 27 8.98 6.30 -9.37
CA GLN A 27 10.05 5.42 -9.86
C GLN A 27 9.75 4.88 -11.25
N ALA A 28 8.52 4.40 -11.50
CA ALA A 28 8.12 3.93 -12.81
C ALA A 28 8.18 5.02 -13.90
N SER A 29 7.97 6.30 -13.54
CA SER A 29 8.04 7.43 -14.46
C SER A 29 9.47 7.79 -14.88
N GLN A 30 10.45 7.51 -14.01
CA GLN A 30 11.87 7.77 -14.26
C GLN A 30 12.54 6.64 -15.04
N MET A 31 11.90 5.47 -15.14
CA MET A 31 12.45 4.31 -15.83
C MET A 31 12.02 4.24 -17.30
N PRO A 32 12.89 3.71 -18.18
CA PRO A 32 12.50 3.39 -19.55
C PRO A 32 11.40 2.32 -19.58
N ALA A 33 10.68 2.23 -20.69
CA ALA A 33 9.71 1.16 -20.90
C ALA A 33 10.41 -0.21 -20.81
N GLY A 34 9.86 -1.11 -19.99
CA GLY A 34 10.42 -2.43 -19.74
C GLY A 34 9.72 -3.12 -18.57
N GLU A 35 10.07 -4.39 -18.35
CA GLU A 35 9.43 -5.24 -17.35
C GLU A 35 9.52 -4.64 -15.94
N GLU A 36 10.65 -4.03 -15.58
CA GLU A 36 10.84 -3.43 -14.25
C GLU A 36 9.88 -2.28 -13.99
N ARG A 37 9.67 -1.41 -14.99
CA ARG A 37 8.68 -0.33 -14.94
C ARG A 37 7.27 -0.90 -14.78
N ASP A 38 6.92 -1.93 -15.54
CA ASP A 38 5.60 -2.55 -15.48
C ASP A 38 5.34 -3.21 -14.11
N GLN A 39 6.37 -3.82 -13.51
CA GLN A 39 6.27 -4.35 -12.15
C GLN A 39 6.03 -3.25 -11.11
N LEU A 40 6.69 -2.09 -11.24
CA LEU A 40 6.45 -0.94 -10.36
C LEU A 40 5.03 -0.39 -10.52
N VAL A 41 4.54 -0.25 -11.75
CA VAL A 41 3.16 0.17 -12.02
C VAL A 41 2.17 -0.84 -11.44
N LYS A 42 2.43 -2.14 -11.58
CA LYS A 42 1.60 -3.20 -11.00
C LYS A 42 1.57 -3.13 -9.47
N LYS A 43 2.72 -2.92 -8.83
CA LYS A 43 2.82 -2.73 -7.37
C LYS A 43 2.05 -1.49 -6.90
N ALA A 44 2.16 -0.38 -7.63
CA ALA A 44 1.40 0.83 -7.33
C ALA A 44 -0.11 0.56 -7.32
N ARG A 45 -0.62 -0.09 -8.37
CA ARG A 45 -2.05 -0.46 -8.48
C ARG A 45 -2.50 -1.36 -7.33
N GLN A 46 -1.69 -2.37 -6.97
CA GLN A 46 -1.99 -3.25 -5.84
C GLN A 46 -2.09 -2.48 -4.52
N ALA A 47 -1.21 -1.50 -4.32
CA ALA A 47 -1.23 -0.67 -3.12
C ALA A 47 -2.45 0.26 -3.06
N ASP A 48 -2.89 0.82 -4.19
CA ASP A 48 -4.15 1.57 -4.25
C ASP A 48 -5.35 0.70 -3.87
N THR A 49 -5.44 -0.51 -4.46
CA THR A 49 -6.52 -1.45 -4.13
C THR A 49 -6.50 -1.83 -2.66
N ALA A 50 -5.32 -2.10 -2.10
CA ALA A 50 -5.17 -2.41 -0.69
C ALA A 50 -5.59 -1.22 0.21
N ALA A 51 -5.26 0.02 -0.17
CA ALA A 51 -5.67 1.21 0.56
C ALA A 51 -7.20 1.39 0.54
N HIS A 52 -7.84 1.09 -0.59
CA HIS A 52 -9.29 1.13 -0.71
C HIS A 52 -9.98 0.03 0.12
N LEU A 53 -9.40 -1.17 0.15
CA LEU A 53 -9.90 -2.24 1.02
C LEU A 53 -9.74 -1.90 2.50
N ASP A 54 -8.62 -1.30 2.90
CA ASP A 54 -8.40 -0.84 4.28
C ASP A 54 -9.43 0.23 4.70
N GLU A 55 -9.72 1.16 3.80
CA GLU A 55 -10.79 2.15 3.98
C GLU A 55 -12.17 1.49 4.13
N TRP A 56 -12.46 0.47 3.32
CA TRP A 56 -13.73 -0.25 3.40
C TRP A 56 -13.87 -1.05 4.70
N MET A 57 -12.82 -1.75 5.13
CA MET A 57 -12.80 -2.54 6.37
C MET A 57 -12.85 -1.67 7.63
N SER A 58 -12.35 -0.43 7.56
CA SER A 58 -12.39 0.52 8.68
C SER A 58 -13.72 1.30 8.76
N SER A 59 -14.57 1.22 7.73
CA SER A 59 -15.90 1.85 7.74
C SER A 59 -16.85 1.15 8.71
N SER A 60 -17.50 1.96 9.55
CA SER A 60 -18.35 1.52 10.68
C SER A 60 -19.56 0.68 10.26
N GLY A 61 -19.99 0.76 8.98
CA GLY A 61 -21.13 0.00 8.46
C GLY A 61 -20.88 -1.51 8.28
N LEU A 62 -19.62 -1.94 8.37
CA LEU A 62 -19.21 -3.36 8.28
C LEU A 62 -18.56 -3.90 9.54
N GLN A 63 -18.34 -3.05 10.54
CA GLN A 63 -17.93 -3.52 11.86
C GLN A 63 -19.14 -4.14 12.55
N SER A 64 -19.01 -5.40 12.96
CA SER A 64 -19.97 -6.03 13.86
C SER A 64 -20.17 -5.11 15.09
N PRO A 65 -21.41 -4.81 15.49
CA PRO A 65 -21.65 -4.03 16.69
C PRO A 65 -21.00 -4.75 17.89
N LYS A 66 -20.38 -3.95 18.76
CA LYS A 66 -19.64 -4.42 19.94
C LYS A 66 -20.55 -4.98 21.01
#